data_AF-A0AAW8AQL5-F1
#
_entry.id   AF-A0AAW8AQL5-F1
#
_cell.length_a   1.000
_cell.length_b   1.000
_cell.length_c   1.000
_cell.angle_alpha   90.00
_cell.angle_beta   90.00
_cell.angle_gamma   90.00
#
_symmetry.space_group_name_H-M   'P 1'
#
loop_
_entity.id
_entity.type
_entity.pdbx_description
1 polymer ?
#
loop_
_entity_poly.entity_id
_entity_poly.type
_entity_poly.pdbx_seq_one_letter_code
_entity_poly.pdbx_strand_id
1 'polypeptide(L)'
;ELEPLANALKQVVLQQQVIHADETPVTVMQMGENEKKPKKGYVWAYASTQYNPVQAVIYDFQDSRSGQHAEDFLKGWQGHLVCDDYSGYKARFRSGQVIEVGCMAHARRKFHELHVTKKSQVAEQALVLIQKLYAIEAELRKKTDGTAEDRCEYRQQHSQPVMQQLYEWLNQHQLTVPSSSPTARAINYSLKRWTALSRYLDDGNLPIDNNWIENQMRPWALGRKNWLFAGSLRSGQRAANIMTLIQSAKLNGLDPYAYLS
;
A
#
# COMPACT_ATOMS: atom_id res chain seq x y z
N GLU A 1 24.30 1.08 15.64
CA GLU A 1 25.11 0.04 14.97
C GLU A 1 24.31 -0.79 13.97
N LEU A 2 22.97 -0.88 14.05
CA LEU A 2 22.14 -1.68 13.12
C LEU A 2 21.82 -1.04 11.76
N GLU A 3 22.20 0.22 11.55
CA GLU A 3 21.90 0.97 10.32
C GLU A 3 22.50 0.34 9.04
N PRO A 4 23.75 -0.16 9.03
CA PRO A 4 24.29 -0.86 7.85
C PRO A 4 23.48 -2.09 7.43
N LEU A 5 22.94 -2.85 8.41
CA LEU A 5 22.09 -4.02 8.12
C LEU A 5 20.74 -3.60 7.53
N ALA A 6 20.11 -2.57 8.10
CA ALA A 6 18.87 -2.02 7.55
C ALA A 6 19.09 -1.46 6.13
N ASN A 7 20.23 -0.81 5.88
CA ASN A 7 20.60 -0.31 4.56
C ASN A 7 20.86 -1.44 3.55
N ALA A 8 21.52 -2.53 3.96
CA ALA A 8 21.71 -3.70 3.11
C ALA A 8 20.36 -4.31 2.70
N LEU A 9 19.44 -4.48 3.66
CA LEU A 9 18.09 -4.97 3.38
C LEU A 9 17.30 -4.02 2.46
N LYS A 10 17.47 -2.69 2.64
CA LYS A 10 16.91 -1.69 1.73
C LYS A 10 17.37 -1.91 0.29
N GLN A 11 18.66 -2.18 0.07
CA GLN A 11 19.16 -2.47 -1.28
C GLN A 11 18.52 -3.73 -1.87
N VAL A 12 18.30 -4.77 -1.06
CA VAL A 12 17.61 -5.99 -1.52
C VAL A 12 16.15 -5.68 -1.90
N VAL A 13 15.43 -4.88 -1.11
CA VAL A 13 14.05 -4.47 -1.45
C VAL A 13 14.02 -3.64 -2.74
N LEU A 14 14.98 -2.73 -2.92
CA LEU A 14 15.11 -1.92 -4.14
C LEU A 14 15.59 -2.72 -5.37
N GLN A 15 15.93 -4.00 -5.25
CA GLN A 15 16.17 -4.87 -6.41
C GLN A 15 14.89 -5.55 -6.90
N GLN A 16 13.79 -5.46 -6.13
CA GLN A 16 12.54 -6.12 -6.49
C GLN A 16 11.79 -5.33 -7.56
N GLN A 17 11.12 -6.06 -8.46
CA GLN A 17 10.32 -5.46 -9.54
C GLN A 17 9.01 -4.86 -9.05
N VAL A 18 8.51 -5.31 -7.89
CA VAL A 18 7.24 -4.85 -7.31
C VAL A 18 7.47 -4.50 -5.86
N ILE A 19 7.13 -3.27 -5.49
CA ILE A 19 7.27 -2.75 -4.12
C ILE A 19 5.92 -2.18 -3.69
N HIS A 20 5.48 -2.52 -2.49
CA HIS A 20 4.41 -1.80 -1.80
C HIS A 20 4.96 -0.56 -1.10
N ALA A 21 4.19 0.52 -1.08
CA ALA A 21 4.47 1.70 -0.27
C ALA A 21 3.23 2.17 0.49
N ASP A 22 3.43 2.58 1.75
CA ASP A 22 2.40 3.23 2.58
C ASP A 22 3.07 4.11 3.64
N GLU A 23 2.31 5.01 4.26
CA GLU A 23 2.82 5.91 5.27
C GLU A 23 1.83 6.18 6.40
N THR A 24 2.33 6.24 7.64
CA THR A 24 1.52 6.53 8.82
C THR A 24 2.12 7.68 9.62
N PRO A 25 1.29 8.60 10.16
CA PRO A 25 1.79 9.61 11.06
C PRO A 25 2.26 9.00 12.38
N VAL A 26 3.24 9.64 13.01
CA VAL A 26 3.77 9.36 14.35
C VAL A 26 4.09 10.67 15.06
N THR A 27 4.04 10.68 16.39
CA THR A 27 4.38 11.88 17.17
C THR A 27 5.88 11.93 17.43
N VAL A 28 6.51 13.07 17.18
CA VAL A 28 7.93 13.33 17.44
C VAL A 28 8.05 14.54 18.34
N MET A 29 8.98 14.53 19.30
CA MET A 29 9.34 15.73 20.05
C MET A 29 10.36 16.54 19.28
N GLN A 30 10.01 17.79 19.00
CA GLN A 30 10.96 18.80 18.56
C GLN A 30 11.64 19.38 19.80
N MET A 31 12.97 19.28 19.84
CA MET A 31 13.81 19.88 20.88
C MET A 31 14.29 21.23 20.34
N GLY A 32 13.66 22.32 20.77
CA GLY A 32 14.19 23.68 20.60
C GLY A 32 14.97 24.13 21.83
N GLU A 33 15.72 25.23 21.71
CA GLU A 33 16.57 25.76 22.80
C GLU A 33 15.80 25.99 24.12
N ASN A 34 14.51 26.32 24.06
CA ASN A 34 13.67 26.56 25.26
C ASN A 34 12.27 25.91 25.22
N GLU A 35 11.93 25.10 24.21
CA GLU A 35 10.60 24.50 24.11
C GLU A 35 10.62 23.07 23.57
N LYS A 36 9.84 22.21 24.23
CA LYS A 36 9.57 20.82 23.86
C LYS A 36 8.16 20.77 23.26
N LYS A 37 8.05 20.79 21.93
CA LYS A 37 6.75 20.77 21.23
C LYS A 37 6.56 19.47 20.43
N PRO A 38 5.41 18.79 20.56
CA PRO A 38 5.09 17.64 19.72
C PRO A 38 4.86 18.11 18.28
N LYS A 39 5.54 17.46 17.33
CA LYS A 39 5.42 17.63 15.87
C LYS A 39 4.98 16.29 15.26
N LYS A 40 4.25 16.34 14.14
CA LYS A 40 3.96 15.14 13.34
C LYS A 40 5.20 14.74 12.53
N GLY A 41 5.73 13.56 12.81
CA GLY A 41 6.60 12.82 11.89
C GLY A 41 5.81 11.76 11.14
N TYR A 42 6.46 11.07 10.22
CA TYR A 42 5.87 10.00 9.43
C TYR A 42 6.82 8.82 9.34
N VAL A 43 6.27 7.62 9.44
CA VAL A 43 6.96 6.40 9.05
C VAL A 43 6.45 6.06 7.67
N TRP A 44 7.36 5.98 6.72
CA TRP A 44 7.14 5.45 5.38
C TRP A 44 7.56 3.99 5.39
N ALA A 45 6.75 3.11 4.83
CA ALA A 45 7.06 1.70 4.74
C ALA A 45 7.14 1.26 3.29
N TYR A 46 8.16 0.47 2.98
CA TYR A 46 8.37 -0.13 1.66
C TYR A 46 8.58 -1.64 1.83
N ALA A 47 7.81 -2.46 1.14
CA ALA A 47 7.93 -3.91 1.27
C ALA A 47 7.91 -4.63 -0.07
N SER A 48 8.57 -5.78 -0.12
CA SER A 48 8.33 -6.76 -1.18
C SER A 48 6.88 -7.28 -1.09
N THR A 49 6.39 -7.87 -2.17
CA THR A 49 5.04 -8.44 -2.22
C THR A 49 4.99 -9.79 -1.50
N GLN A 50 3.78 -10.22 -1.14
CA GLN A 50 3.54 -11.58 -0.62
C GLN A 50 3.88 -12.70 -1.63
N TYR A 51 4.10 -12.36 -2.91
CA TYR A 51 4.48 -13.31 -3.96
C TYR A 51 6.00 -13.41 -4.14
N ASN A 52 6.77 -12.51 -3.51
CA ASN A 52 8.21 -12.48 -3.67
C ASN A 52 8.88 -13.52 -2.75
N PRO A 53 9.90 -14.27 -3.18
CA PRO A 53 10.65 -15.15 -2.28
C PRO A 53 11.34 -14.42 -1.13
N VAL A 54 11.77 -13.18 -1.37
CA VAL A 54 12.34 -12.31 -0.33
C VAL A 54 11.19 -11.58 0.36
N GLN A 55 10.95 -11.89 1.63
CA GLN A 55 9.96 -11.20 2.45
C GLN A 55 10.65 -10.14 3.32
N ALA A 56 10.46 -8.86 3.02
CA ALA A 56 11.10 -7.78 3.77
C ALA A 56 10.26 -6.51 3.79
N VAL A 57 10.38 -5.75 4.88
CA VAL A 57 9.80 -4.41 5.04
C VAL A 57 10.84 -3.45 5.58
N ILE A 58 10.97 -2.29 4.93
CA ILE A 58 11.81 -1.18 5.35
C ILE A 58 10.92 -0.08 5.88
N TYR A 59 11.22 0.41 7.07
CA TYR A 59 10.65 1.64 7.61
C TYR A 59 11.66 2.78 7.46
N ASP A 60 11.22 3.87 6.86
CA ASP A 60 11.95 5.11 6.71
C ASP A 60 11.25 6.21 7.52
N PHE A 61 11.92 6.71 8.55
CA PHE A 61 11.37 7.69 9.47
C PHE A 61 11.69 9.10 9.00
N GLN A 62 10.66 9.87 8.69
CA GLN A 62 10.78 11.21 8.13
C GLN A 62 10.03 12.25 8.98
N ASP A 63 10.43 13.50 8.83
CA ASP A 63 9.93 14.62 9.63
C ASP A 63 8.60 15.23 9.10
N SER A 64 8.11 14.70 7.98
CA SER A 64 6.95 15.19 7.25
C SER A 64 6.39 14.12 6.29
N ARG A 65 5.19 14.36 5.75
CA ARG A 65 4.57 13.51 4.71
C ARG A 65 4.94 13.95 3.29
N SER A 66 6.03 14.70 3.11
CA SER A 66 6.39 15.21 1.78
C SER A 66 6.64 14.05 0.81
N GLY A 67 6.10 14.15 -0.41
CA GLY A 67 6.38 13.19 -1.50
C GLY A 67 7.87 13.09 -1.84
N GLN A 68 8.65 14.13 -1.53
CA GLN A 68 10.11 14.15 -1.69
C GLN A 68 10.78 12.95 -1.00
N HIS A 69 10.25 12.50 0.14
CA HIS A 69 10.80 11.34 0.86
C HIS A 69 10.68 10.05 0.05
N ALA A 70 9.55 9.84 -0.62
CA ALA A 70 9.37 8.72 -1.54
C ALA A 70 10.22 8.86 -2.80
N GLU A 71 10.43 10.09 -3.29
CA GLU A 71 11.35 10.38 -4.40
C GLU A 71 12.79 10.04 -4.07
N ASP A 72 13.26 10.44 -2.90
CA ASP A 72 14.63 10.19 -2.45
C ASP A 72 14.84 8.71 -2.13
N PHE A 73 13.85 8.05 -1.51
CA PHE A 73 13.94 6.63 -1.17
C PHE A 73 13.99 5.74 -2.42
N LEU A 74 13.14 6.02 -3.41
CA LEU A 74 13.01 5.24 -4.65
C LEU A 74 13.88 5.81 -5.79
N LYS A 75 14.87 6.66 -5.48
CA LYS A 75 15.74 7.27 -6.49
C LYS A 75 16.50 6.20 -7.26
N GLY A 76 16.37 6.23 -8.59
CA GLY A 76 16.99 5.26 -9.50
C GLY A 76 16.28 3.91 -9.60
N TRP A 77 15.28 3.63 -8.75
CA TRP A 77 14.48 2.42 -8.85
C TRP A 77 13.45 2.51 -9.97
N GLN A 78 13.20 1.37 -10.62
CA GLN A 78 12.24 1.20 -11.72
C GLN A 78 11.45 -0.09 -11.49
N GLY A 79 10.15 -0.06 -11.76
CA GLY A 79 9.25 -1.18 -11.48
C GLY A 79 7.83 -0.76 -11.15
N HIS A 80 7.09 -1.65 -10.49
CA HIS A 80 5.68 -1.48 -10.15
C HIS A 80 5.50 -1.08 -8.68
N LEU A 81 4.98 0.11 -8.43
CA LEU A 81 4.74 0.63 -7.08
C LEU A 81 3.27 0.45 -6.70
N VAL A 82 2.99 -0.45 -5.77
CA VAL A 82 1.66 -0.66 -5.21
C VAL A 82 1.44 0.38 -4.10
N CYS A 83 0.46 1.27 -4.28
CA CYS A 83 0.15 2.30 -3.30
C CYS A 83 -1.33 2.71 -3.34
N ASP A 84 -1.74 3.53 -2.38
CA ASP A 84 -3.04 4.20 -2.42
C ASP A 84 -3.03 5.36 -3.46
N ASP A 85 -4.01 6.28 -3.42
CA ASP A 85 -4.01 7.49 -4.30
C ASP A 85 -3.36 8.70 -3.62
N TYR A 86 -2.40 8.48 -2.71
CA TYR A 86 -1.73 9.59 -2.08
C TYR A 86 -0.91 10.38 -3.11
N SER A 87 -1.16 11.69 -3.17
CA SER A 87 -0.52 12.57 -4.14
C SER A 87 1.01 12.61 -4.03
N GLY A 88 1.57 12.23 -2.87
CA GLY A 88 3.01 12.18 -2.63
C GLY A 88 3.75 11.22 -3.57
N TYR A 89 3.08 10.17 -4.06
CA TYR A 89 3.70 9.22 -4.99
C TYR A 89 3.68 9.68 -6.46
N LYS A 90 2.83 10.66 -6.82
CA LYS A 90 2.56 11.02 -8.23
C LYS A 90 3.78 11.50 -8.99
N ALA A 91 4.76 12.11 -8.31
CA ALA A 91 6.00 12.53 -8.93
C ALA A 91 6.81 11.33 -9.48
N ARG A 92 6.75 10.16 -8.82
CA ARG A 92 7.46 8.95 -9.26
C ARG A 92 6.97 8.43 -10.61
N PHE A 93 5.69 8.60 -10.90
CA PHE A 93 5.07 8.04 -12.10
C PHE A 93 5.32 8.88 -13.36
N ARG A 94 5.79 10.13 -13.23
CA ARG A 94 5.93 11.08 -14.34
C ARG A 94 6.93 10.62 -15.40
N SER A 95 8.02 9.95 -15.02
CA SER A 95 9.04 9.47 -15.96
C SER A 95 8.65 8.19 -16.69
N GLY A 96 7.59 7.50 -16.25
CA GLY A 96 7.22 6.17 -16.75
C GLY A 96 8.14 5.03 -16.29
N GLN A 97 9.22 5.31 -15.56
CA GLN A 97 10.12 4.29 -15.02
C GLN A 97 9.51 3.55 -13.82
N VAL A 98 8.66 4.25 -13.06
CA VAL A 98 7.84 3.66 -12.01
C VAL A 98 6.41 3.63 -12.48
N ILE A 99 5.83 2.44 -12.51
CA ILE A 99 4.45 2.20 -12.92
C ILE A 99 3.60 2.04 -11.67
N GLU A 100 2.58 2.87 -11.53
CA GLU A 100 1.62 2.78 -10.41
C GLU A 100 0.91 1.42 -10.40
N VAL A 101 0.53 0.88 -9.25
CA VAL A 101 -0.43 -0.23 -9.13
C VAL A 101 -1.46 0.17 -8.09
N GLY A 102 -2.71 0.26 -8.53
CA GLY A 102 -3.79 0.85 -7.75
C GLY A 102 -4.35 -0.12 -6.70
N CYS A 103 -4.62 0.39 -5.51
CA CYS A 103 -5.22 -0.40 -4.45
C CYS A 103 -6.76 -0.54 -4.58
N MET A 104 -7.24 -1.74 -4.93
CA MET A 104 -8.69 -2.02 -5.02
C MET A 104 -9.40 -1.88 -3.66
N ALA A 105 -8.71 -2.13 -2.54
CA ALA A 105 -9.29 -1.96 -1.20
C ALA A 105 -9.67 -0.49 -0.92
N HIS A 106 -8.89 0.47 -1.42
CA HIS A 106 -9.20 1.90 -1.32
C HIS A 106 -10.37 2.32 -2.22
N ALA A 107 -10.48 1.77 -3.42
CA ALA A 107 -11.65 1.96 -4.27
C ALA A 107 -12.92 1.40 -3.59
N ARG A 108 -12.85 0.18 -3.06
CA ARG A 108 -13.93 -0.47 -2.30
C ARG A 108 -14.39 0.37 -1.11
N ARG A 109 -13.46 0.93 -0.33
CA ARG A 109 -13.76 1.72 0.87
C ARG A 109 -14.70 2.89 0.57
N LYS A 110 -14.54 3.55 -0.58
CA LYS A 110 -15.41 4.66 -1.02
C LYS A 110 -16.85 4.22 -1.26
N PHE A 111 -17.08 3.06 -1.86
CA PHE A 111 -18.43 2.52 -2.02
C PHE A 111 -19.00 2.01 -0.69
N HIS A 112 -18.16 1.38 0.13
CA HIS A 112 -18.57 0.88 1.44
C HIS A 112 -19.07 2.01 2.35
N GLU A 113 -18.36 3.15 2.41
CA GLU A 113 -18.78 4.35 3.15
C GLU A 113 -20.18 4.85 2.73
N LEU A 114 -20.52 4.76 1.45
CA LEU A 114 -21.85 5.11 0.93
C LEU A 114 -22.92 4.10 1.37
N HIS A 115 -22.58 2.81 1.35
CA HIS A 115 -23.48 1.74 1.76
C HIS A 115 -23.81 1.80 3.26
N VAL A 116 -22.79 1.92 4.14
CA VAL A 116 -23.02 2.00 5.59
C VAL A 116 -23.77 3.25 6.02
N THR A 117 -23.65 4.34 5.25
CA THR A 117 -24.42 5.57 5.49
C THR A 117 -25.80 5.56 4.84
N LYS A 118 -26.21 4.43 4.21
CA LYS A 118 -27.46 4.27 3.44
C LYS A 118 -27.68 5.34 2.37
N LYS A 119 -26.60 5.91 1.85
CA LYS A 119 -26.64 7.01 0.87
C LYS A 119 -26.78 6.56 -0.57
N SER A 120 -26.68 5.26 -0.85
CA SER A 120 -26.76 4.75 -2.22
C SER A 120 -26.98 3.24 -2.29
N GLN A 121 -28.09 2.82 -2.91
CA GLN A 121 -28.30 1.43 -3.32
C GLN A 121 -27.42 1.06 -4.52
N VAL A 122 -27.08 2.05 -5.36
CA VAL A 122 -26.10 1.92 -6.46
C VAL A 122 -24.73 1.46 -5.93
N ALA A 123 -24.28 1.96 -4.76
CA ALA A 123 -23.02 1.51 -4.17
C ALA A 123 -22.97 0.01 -3.80
N GLU A 124 -24.12 -0.63 -3.54
CA GLU A 124 -24.18 -2.05 -3.20
C GLU A 124 -23.77 -2.96 -4.36
N GLN A 125 -24.21 -2.63 -5.59
CA GLN A 125 -23.86 -3.41 -6.78
C GLN A 125 -22.36 -3.37 -7.07
N ALA A 126 -21.73 -2.20 -6.91
CA ALA A 126 -20.26 -2.09 -7.00
C ALA A 126 -19.55 -2.98 -5.97
N LEU A 127 -20.04 -3.00 -4.72
CA LEU A 127 -19.47 -3.84 -3.66
C LEU A 127 -19.60 -5.33 -3.98
N VAL A 128 -20.71 -5.76 -4.57
CA VAL A 128 -20.91 -7.16 -4.99
C VAL A 128 -19.87 -7.55 -6.05
N LEU A 129 -19.64 -6.71 -7.06
CA LEU A 129 -18.64 -6.99 -8.10
C LEU A 129 -17.22 -7.02 -7.53
N ILE A 130 -16.87 -6.05 -6.69
CA ILE A 130 -15.57 -6.02 -6.02
C ILE A 130 -15.40 -7.26 -5.11
N GLN A 131 -16.46 -7.67 -4.40
CA GLN A 131 -16.44 -8.87 -3.56
C GLN A 131 -16.17 -10.14 -4.37
N LYS A 132 -16.72 -10.25 -5.60
CA LYS A 132 -16.40 -11.35 -6.52
C LYS A 132 -14.92 -11.37 -6.90
N LEU A 133 -14.29 -10.23 -7.17
CA LEU A 133 -12.85 -10.15 -7.44
C LEU A 133 -12.02 -10.68 -6.26
N TYR A 134 -12.36 -10.29 -5.04
CA TYR A 134 -11.68 -10.81 -3.84
C TYR A 134 -11.95 -12.30 -3.60
N ALA A 135 -13.13 -12.80 -3.96
CA ALA A 135 -13.43 -14.23 -3.90
C ALA A 135 -12.54 -15.02 -4.88
N ILE A 136 -12.35 -14.50 -6.10
CA ILE A 136 -11.43 -15.06 -7.10
C ILE A 136 -9.99 -15.07 -6.58
N GLU A 137 -9.49 -13.97 -6.02
CA GLU A 137 -8.14 -13.93 -5.43
C GLU A 137 -8.02 -14.87 -4.21
N ALA A 138 -9.08 -15.07 -3.43
CA ALA A 138 -9.09 -16.01 -2.32
C ALA A 138 -9.09 -17.47 -2.79
N GLU A 139 -9.78 -17.78 -3.90
CA GLU A 139 -9.76 -19.08 -4.54
C GLU A 139 -8.39 -19.38 -5.14
N LEU A 140 -7.78 -18.42 -5.83
CA LEU A 140 -6.41 -18.49 -6.35
C LEU A 140 -5.40 -18.90 -5.28
N ARG A 141 -5.42 -18.21 -4.12
CA ARG A 141 -4.54 -18.52 -2.98
C ARG A 141 -4.70 -19.94 -2.41
N LYS A 142 -5.86 -20.58 -2.61
CA LYS A 142 -6.10 -21.95 -2.16
C LYS A 142 -5.73 -22.99 -3.20
N LYS A 143 -5.91 -22.64 -4.49
CA LYS A 143 -5.69 -23.54 -5.61
C LYS A 143 -4.22 -23.59 -6.03
N THR A 144 -3.42 -22.58 -5.70
CA THR A 144 -2.08 -22.45 -6.26
C THR A 144 -1.03 -22.16 -5.19
N ASP A 145 0.07 -22.91 -5.23
CA ASP A 145 1.43 -22.40 -4.95
C ASP A 145 2.02 -21.73 -6.22
N GLY A 146 1.15 -21.52 -7.22
CA GLY A 146 1.46 -21.43 -8.64
C GLY A 146 2.16 -20.16 -9.05
N THR A 147 2.79 -20.22 -10.22
CA THR A 147 3.71 -19.19 -10.70
C THR A 147 2.97 -17.88 -11.01
N ALA A 148 3.72 -16.83 -11.34
CA ALA A 148 3.10 -15.59 -11.78
C ALA A 148 2.23 -15.79 -13.04
N GLU A 149 2.63 -16.71 -13.91
CA GLU A 149 1.92 -17.06 -15.14
C GLU A 149 0.56 -17.69 -14.83
N ASP A 150 0.51 -18.69 -13.94
CA ASP A 150 -0.76 -19.33 -13.53
C ASP A 150 -1.75 -18.31 -12.94
N ARG A 151 -1.24 -17.41 -12.09
CA ARG A 151 -2.06 -16.35 -11.49
C ARG A 151 -2.58 -15.39 -12.55
N CYS A 152 -1.75 -15.01 -13.52
CA CYS A 152 -2.16 -14.15 -14.62
C CYS A 152 -3.25 -14.83 -15.48
N GLU A 153 -3.03 -16.08 -15.89
CA GLU A 153 -3.99 -16.82 -16.70
C GLU A 153 -5.36 -16.95 -16.01
N TYR A 154 -5.37 -17.33 -14.73
CA TYR A 154 -6.62 -17.43 -13.96
C TYR A 154 -7.34 -16.09 -13.85
N ARG A 155 -6.59 -15.00 -13.64
CA ARG A 155 -7.16 -13.64 -13.60
C ARG A 155 -7.76 -13.26 -14.95
N GLN A 156 -7.13 -13.61 -16.06
CA GLN A 156 -7.68 -13.37 -17.40
C GLN A 156 -8.97 -14.16 -17.64
N GLN A 157 -9.05 -15.42 -17.17
CA GLN A 157 -10.24 -16.25 -17.32
C GLN A 157 -11.41 -15.82 -16.41
N HIS A 158 -11.10 -15.43 -15.16
CA HIS A 158 -12.12 -15.26 -14.11
C HIS A 158 -12.30 -13.81 -13.63
N SER A 159 -11.21 -13.06 -13.44
CA SER A 159 -11.28 -11.68 -12.93
C SER A 159 -11.57 -10.67 -14.03
N GLN A 160 -11.04 -10.86 -15.24
CA GLN A 160 -11.21 -9.93 -16.36
C GLN A 160 -12.69 -9.70 -16.74
N PRO A 161 -13.55 -10.74 -16.85
CA PRO A 161 -14.99 -10.52 -17.11
C PRO A 161 -15.69 -9.70 -16.01
N VAL A 162 -15.32 -9.92 -14.74
CA VAL A 162 -15.90 -9.19 -13.60
C VAL A 162 -15.40 -7.74 -13.57
N MET A 163 -14.13 -7.51 -13.90
CA MET A 163 -13.56 -6.17 -14.04
C MET A 163 -14.23 -5.40 -15.18
N GLN A 164 -14.45 -6.05 -16.33
CA GLN A 164 -15.17 -5.44 -17.45
C GLN A 164 -16.62 -5.08 -17.06
N GLN A 165 -17.32 -5.98 -16.39
CA GLN A 165 -18.67 -5.71 -15.87
C GLN A 165 -18.68 -4.51 -14.91
N LEU A 166 -17.68 -4.42 -14.01
CA LEU A 166 -17.54 -3.27 -13.11
C LEU A 166 -17.26 -1.97 -13.87
N TYR A 167 -16.42 -2.01 -14.91
CA TYR A 167 -16.12 -0.84 -15.74
C TYR A 167 -17.36 -0.30 -16.44
N GLU A 168 -18.11 -1.16 -17.11
CA GLU A 168 -19.33 -0.80 -17.83
C GLU A 168 -20.36 -0.22 -16.87
N TRP A 169 -20.54 -0.88 -15.72
CA TRP A 169 -21.44 -0.43 -14.68
C TRP A 169 -21.06 0.97 -14.16
N LEU A 170 -19.77 1.23 -13.92
CA LEU A 170 -19.28 2.54 -13.46
C LEU A 170 -19.55 3.64 -14.50
N ASN A 171 -19.28 3.38 -15.77
CA ASN A 171 -19.51 4.35 -16.85
C ASN A 171 -21.01 4.66 -17.04
N GLN A 172 -21.86 3.64 -17.04
CA GLN A 172 -23.32 3.82 -17.15
C GLN A 172 -23.86 4.68 -16.00
N HIS A 173 -23.42 4.42 -14.77
CA HIS A 173 -23.90 5.17 -13.60
C HIS A 173 -23.30 6.56 -13.51
N GLN A 174 -22.09 6.80 -14.02
CA GLN A 174 -21.48 8.13 -14.07
C GLN A 174 -22.37 9.14 -14.81
N LEU A 175 -23.10 8.70 -15.84
CA LEU A 175 -23.99 9.54 -16.65
C LEU A 175 -25.32 9.86 -15.96
N THR A 176 -25.75 9.04 -14.99
CA THR A 176 -27.08 9.13 -14.38
C THR A 176 -27.05 9.72 -12.97
N VAL A 177 -25.94 9.61 -12.25
CA VAL A 177 -25.82 10.19 -10.91
C VAL A 177 -25.51 11.69 -10.97
N PRO A 178 -26.05 12.50 -10.04
CA PRO A 178 -25.67 13.91 -9.95
C PRO A 178 -24.17 14.07 -9.73
N SER A 179 -23.49 14.90 -10.52
CA SER A 179 -22.02 15.05 -10.54
C SER A 179 -21.41 15.45 -9.19
N SER A 180 -22.16 16.19 -8.37
CA SER A 180 -21.76 16.61 -7.02
C SER A 180 -22.02 15.56 -5.93
N SER A 181 -22.70 14.46 -6.26
CA SER A 181 -23.09 13.44 -5.30
C SER A 181 -21.88 12.66 -4.74
N PRO A 182 -21.98 12.16 -3.49
CA PRO A 182 -20.99 11.23 -2.95
C PRO A 182 -20.77 9.99 -3.84
N THR A 183 -21.83 9.48 -4.48
CA THR A 183 -21.78 8.37 -5.44
C THR A 183 -20.95 8.72 -6.66
N ALA A 184 -21.16 9.88 -7.26
CA ALA A 184 -20.36 10.37 -8.39
C ALA A 184 -18.87 10.46 -8.02
N ARG A 185 -18.54 10.91 -6.79
CA ARG A 185 -17.15 10.95 -6.33
C ARG A 185 -16.50 9.56 -6.23
N ALA A 186 -17.23 8.55 -5.75
CA ALA A 186 -16.73 7.18 -5.66
C ALA A 186 -16.53 6.55 -7.06
N ILE A 187 -17.48 6.77 -7.97
CA ILE A 187 -17.39 6.34 -9.38
C ILE A 187 -16.20 7.02 -10.06
N ASN A 188 -16.13 8.35 -9.99
CA ASN A 188 -15.07 9.14 -10.61
C ASN A 188 -13.68 8.78 -10.08
N TYR A 189 -13.56 8.46 -8.80
CA TYR A 189 -12.29 7.97 -8.24
C TYR A 189 -11.83 6.68 -8.94
N SER A 190 -12.74 5.71 -9.09
CA SER A 190 -12.41 4.41 -9.67
C SER A 190 -12.11 4.53 -11.16
N LEU A 191 -12.92 5.28 -11.92
CA LEU A 191 -12.72 5.51 -13.35
C LEU A 191 -11.41 6.26 -13.65
N LYS A 192 -11.09 7.31 -12.87
CA LYS A 192 -9.83 8.06 -13.05
C LYS A 192 -8.57 7.21 -12.83
N ARG A 193 -8.68 6.17 -11.99
CA ARG A 193 -7.57 5.26 -11.66
C ARG A 193 -7.72 3.89 -12.33
N TRP A 194 -8.62 3.74 -13.30
CA TRP A 194 -8.99 2.43 -13.83
C TRP A 194 -7.78 1.63 -14.31
N THR A 195 -6.91 2.26 -15.10
CA THR A 195 -5.65 1.64 -15.58
C THR A 195 -4.78 1.13 -14.44
N ALA A 196 -4.66 1.88 -13.33
CA ALA A 196 -3.88 1.43 -12.19
C ALA A 196 -4.59 0.31 -11.40
N LEU A 197 -5.91 0.38 -11.27
CA LEU A 197 -6.73 -0.60 -10.56
C LEU A 197 -6.85 -1.94 -11.32
N SER A 198 -6.79 -1.93 -12.66
CA SER A 198 -6.86 -3.14 -13.49
C SER A 198 -5.51 -3.79 -13.76
N ARG A 199 -4.41 -3.08 -13.54
CA ARG A 199 -3.06 -3.55 -13.87
C ARG A 199 -2.66 -4.87 -13.24
N TYR A 200 -3.23 -5.21 -12.07
CA TYR A 200 -2.94 -6.49 -11.42
C TYR A 200 -3.38 -7.72 -12.23
N LEU A 201 -4.24 -7.53 -13.23
CA LEU A 201 -4.66 -8.60 -14.15
C LEU A 201 -3.58 -8.95 -15.16
N ASP A 202 -2.67 -8.02 -15.46
CA ASP A 202 -1.69 -8.15 -16.55
C ASP A 202 -0.43 -8.91 -16.11
N ASP A 203 -0.16 -8.97 -14.80
CA ASP A 203 1.01 -9.64 -14.22
C ASP A 203 0.65 -10.29 -12.87
N GLY A 204 0.90 -11.60 -12.75
CA GLY A 204 0.62 -12.36 -11.54
C GLY A 204 1.45 -11.96 -10.33
N ASN A 205 2.55 -11.23 -10.49
CA ASN A 205 3.34 -10.68 -9.38
C ASN A 205 2.70 -9.43 -8.77
N LEU A 206 1.70 -8.86 -9.43
CA LEU A 206 1.01 -7.69 -8.94
C LEU A 206 -0.15 -8.09 -8.01
N PRO A 207 -0.21 -7.51 -6.81
CA PRO A 207 -1.32 -7.71 -5.89
C PRO A 207 -2.53 -6.84 -6.27
N ILE A 208 -3.74 -7.32 -5.96
CA ILE A 208 -4.99 -6.57 -6.18
C ILE A 208 -5.09 -5.31 -5.29
N ASP A 209 -4.38 -5.29 -4.16
CA ASP A 209 -4.45 -4.23 -3.18
C ASP A 209 -3.13 -3.99 -2.44
N ASN A 210 -3.13 -2.96 -1.59
CA ASN A 210 -2.00 -2.55 -0.76
C ASN A 210 -2.11 -3.05 0.69
N ASN A 211 -3.02 -3.98 1.00
CA ASN A 211 -3.27 -4.42 2.38
C ASN A 211 -2.04 -5.10 3.00
N TRP A 212 -1.17 -5.67 2.16
CA TRP A 212 0.08 -6.29 2.60
C TRP A 212 0.96 -5.33 3.42
N ILE A 213 1.23 -4.13 2.90
CA ILE A 213 2.02 -3.11 3.61
C ILE A 213 1.24 -2.43 4.72
N GLU A 214 -0.08 -2.23 4.55
CA GLU A 214 -0.95 -1.70 5.62
C GLU A 214 -0.89 -2.62 6.87
N ASN A 215 -0.80 -3.94 6.67
CA ASN A 215 -0.60 -4.89 7.76
C ASN A 215 0.77 -4.73 8.44
N GLN A 216 1.83 -4.46 7.66
CA GLN A 216 3.16 -4.18 8.23
C GLN A 216 3.22 -2.83 8.94
N MET A 217 2.24 -1.95 8.74
CA MET A 217 2.13 -0.69 9.47
C MET A 217 1.39 -0.82 10.80
N ARG A 218 0.70 -1.94 11.05
CA ARG A 218 -0.04 -2.18 12.30
C ARG A 218 0.84 -2.12 13.56
N PRO A 219 2.07 -2.66 13.60
CA PRO A 219 2.94 -2.53 14.77
C PRO A 219 3.19 -1.07 15.17
N TRP A 220 3.37 -0.18 14.19
CA TRP A 220 3.49 1.26 14.44
C TRP A 220 2.19 1.86 14.95
N ALA A 221 1.05 1.48 14.35
CA ALA A 221 -0.27 1.95 14.79
C ALA A 221 -0.61 1.53 16.23
N LEU A 222 -0.30 0.30 16.60
CA LEU A 222 -0.44 -0.20 17.97
C LEU A 222 0.54 0.50 18.91
N GLY A 223 1.79 0.66 18.45
CA GLY A 223 2.82 1.38 19.18
C GLY A 223 2.38 2.78 19.61
N ARG A 224 1.73 3.56 18.73
CA ARG A 224 1.23 4.90 19.07
C ARG A 224 0.25 4.96 20.25
N LYS A 225 -0.36 3.83 20.62
CA LYS A 225 -1.19 3.73 21.83
C LYS A 225 -0.37 3.48 23.11
N ASN A 226 0.85 2.98 22.95
CA ASN A 226 1.72 2.49 24.03
C ASN A 226 2.95 3.39 24.28
N TRP A 227 3.35 4.23 23.33
CA TRP A 227 4.41 5.24 23.51
C TRP A 227 3.97 6.61 23.00
N LEU A 228 4.26 7.66 23.79
CA LEU A 228 3.73 9.01 23.58
C LEU A 228 4.37 9.73 22.38
N PHE A 229 5.67 9.53 22.15
CA PHE A 229 6.43 10.19 21.08
C PHE A 229 7.81 9.55 20.84
N ALA A 230 8.38 9.78 19.66
CA ALA A 230 9.81 9.64 19.43
C ALA A 230 10.54 10.87 20.01
N GLY A 231 11.59 10.67 20.81
CA GLY A 231 12.28 11.76 21.51
C GLY A 231 13.01 12.76 20.61
N SER A 232 13.32 12.38 19.37
CA SER A 232 13.90 13.23 18.32
C SER A 232 13.74 12.55 16.95
N LEU A 233 14.02 13.26 15.85
CA LEU A 233 14.07 12.66 14.50
C LEU A 233 15.07 11.49 14.45
N ARG A 234 16.28 11.69 14.99
CA ARG A 234 17.34 10.67 15.05
C ARG A 234 16.90 9.44 15.85
N SER A 235 16.17 9.63 16.94
CA SER A 235 15.60 8.52 17.72
C SER A 235 14.55 7.76 16.91
N GLY A 236 13.70 8.47 16.16
CA GLY A 236 12.72 7.87 15.24
C GLY A 236 13.39 7.03 14.14
N GLN A 237 14.45 7.55 13.51
CA GLN A 237 15.23 6.82 12.51
C GLN A 237 15.89 5.56 13.08
N ARG A 238 16.45 5.64 14.29
CA ARG A 238 16.98 4.45 14.98
C ARG A 238 15.90 3.41 15.25
N ALA A 239 14.73 3.84 15.73
CA ALA A 239 13.60 2.95 15.96
C ALA A 239 13.13 2.31 14.64
N ALA A 240 13.12 3.05 13.55
CA ALA A 240 12.77 2.53 12.23
C ALA A 240 13.78 1.48 11.73
N ASN A 241 15.08 1.69 11.91
CA ASN A 241 16.09 0.68 11.57
C ASN A 241 15.92 -0.61 12.37
N ILE A 242 15.65 -0.51 13.68
CA ILE A 242 15.38 -1.68 14.52
C ILE A 242 14.10 -2.40 14.06
N MET A 243 13.02 -1.66 13.83
CA MET A 243 11.75 -2.20 13.38
C MET A 243 11.85 -2.86 11.99
N THR A 244 12.66 -2.31 11.10
CA THR A 244 12.95 -2.90 9.78
C THR A 244 13.49 -4.32 9.93
N LEU A 245 14.49 -4.50 10.80
CA LEU A 245 15.09 -5.82 11.04
C LEU A 245 14.13 -6.76 11.77
N ILE A 246 13.45 -6.29 12.82
CA ILE A 246 12.49 -7.12 13.59
C ILE A 246 11.33 -7.59 12.72
N GLN A 247 10.70 -6.69 11.97
CA GLN A 247 9.50 -7.05 11.20
C GLN A 247 9.87 -7.89 9.99
N SER A 248 11.03 -7.64 9.36
CA SER A 248 11.54 -8.52 8.31
C SER A 248 11.89 -9.92 8.85
N ALA A 249 12.49 -10.04 10.04
CA ALA A 249 12.70 -11.34 10.67
C ALA A 249 11.38 -12.09 10.91
N LYS A 250 10.36 -11.41 11.46
CA LYS A 250 9.01 -11.99 11.67
C LYS A 250 8.33 -12.43 10.38
N LEU A 251 8.47 -11.64 9.31
CA LEU A 251 7.93 -11.99 7.99
C LEU A 251 8.51 -13.30 7.45
N ASN A 252 9.73 -13.66 7.87
CA ASN A 252 10.39 -14.91 7.51
C ASN A 252 10.26 -16.00 8.59
N GLY A 253 9.37 -15.81 9.59
CA GLY A 253 9.16 -16.79 10.65
C GLY A 253 10.33 -16.94 11.64
N LEU A 254 11.26 -15.98 11.66
CA LEU A 254 12.41 -15.99 12.56
C LEU A 254 12.06 -15.36 13.91
N ASP A 255 12.64 -15.89 14.99
CA ASP A 255 12.59 -15.26 16.30
C ASP A 255 13.43 -13.97 16.30
N PRO A 256 12.83 -12.78 16.53
CA PRO A 256 13.56 -11.52 16.41
C PRO A 256 14.62 -11.31 17.47
N TYR A 257 14.48 -11.93 18.65
CA TYR A 257 15.46 -11.80 19.72
C TYR A 257 16.73 -12.56 19.34
N ALA A 258 16.59 -13.83 18.94
CA ALA A 258 17.69 -14.65 18.42
C ALA A 258 18.31 -14.08 17.13
N TYR A 259 17.51 -13.41 16.30
CA TYR A 259 18.01 -12.78 15.08
C TYR A 259 18.88 -11.53 15.33
N LEU A 260 18.65 -10.83 16.44
CA LEU A 260 19.35 -9.58 16.77
C LEU A 260 20.43 -9.73 17.84
N SER A 261 20.50 -10.89 18.49
CA SER A 261 21.54 -11.27 19.46
C SER A 261 22.82 -11.69 18.76
#